data_AF-A0A937QU79-F1
#
_entry.id   AF-A0A937QU79-F1
#
_cell.length_a   1.000
_cell.length_b   1.000
_cell.length_c   1.000
_cell.angle_alpha   90.00
_cell.angle_beta   90.00
_cell.angle_gamma   90.00
#
_symmetry.space_group_name_H-M   'P 1'
#
loop_
_entity.id
_entity.type
_entity.pdbx_description
1 polymer ?
#
loop_
_entity_poly.entity_id
_entity_poly.type
_entity_poly.pdbx_seq_one_letter_code
_entity_poly.pdbx_strand_id
1 'polypeptide(L)'
;MMYADDNDDKVAPARADQQDPGKGWTGWNYFDYPQEDQVFLIKGGLLYKYCNNVKAYRCPVSPKHEGLRTYCISSTWNNERAANFGVKESQIVRELSAVKRPVERNVFVDNVGVDFDGLYTVLYGIPEWRNIPNWRHNNGTTVSFADGHAKYWKWKNPDLTVEVAKKSYVYAMQTNGISSMLNQGDQSGNEDLQRVQRATWGELGYIPK
;
A
#
# COMPACT_ATOMS: atom_id res chain seq x y z
N MET A 1 -18.37 -6.60 0.90
CA MET A 1 -16.95 -6.84 0.55
C MET A 1 -16.55 -8.04 1.40
N MET A 2 -16.19 -9.18 0.80
CA MET A 2 -16.40 -10.50 1.42
C MET A 2 -15.86 -10.67 2.87
N TYR A 3 -14.69 -10.11 3.20
CA TYR A 3 -14.17 -10.19 4.57
C TYR A 3 -15.08 -9.47 5.58
N ALA A 4 -15.48 -8.23 5.32
CA ALA A 4 -16.29 -7.48 6.27
C ALA A 4 -17.68 -8.12 6.48
N ASP A 5 -18.25 -8.65 5.40
CA ASP A 5 -19.56 -9.31 5.42
C ASP A 5 -19.58 -10.53 6.37
N ASP A 6 -18.44 -11.22 6.53
CA ASP A 6 -18.26 -12.38 7.41
C ASP A 6 -17.71 -12.04 8.81
N ASN A 7 -17.37 -10.77 9.10
CA ASN A 7 -16.66 -10.36 10.32
C ASN A 7 -17.31 -9.17 11.02
N ASP A 8 -18.65 -9.15 11.08
CA ASP A 8 -19.44 -8.09 11.74
C ASP A 8 -19.07 -6.69 11.23
N ASP A 9 -18.94 -6.53 9.91
CA ASP A 9 -18.55 -5.30 9.21
C ASP A 9 -17.09 -4.84 9.43
N LYS A 10 -16.30 -5.55 10.24
CA LYS A 10 -14.90 -5.21 10.51
C LYS A 10 -14.03 -5.47 9.29
N VAL A 11 -13.13 -4.53 8.99
CA VAL A 11 -12.14 -4.68 7.91
C VAL A 11 -10.88 -5.38 8.41
N ALA A 12 -10.19 -6.10 7.54
CA ALA A 12 -8.97 -6.81 7.90
C ALA A 12 -7.85 -5.84 8.32
N PRO A 13 -7.01 -6.19 9.31
CA PRO A 13 -5.83 -5.40 9.65
C PRO A 13 -4.88 -5.23 8.46
N ALA A 14 -4.51 -3.97 8.17
CA ALA A 14 -3.68 -3.65 7.02
C ALA A 14 -2.23 -4.09 7.13
N ARG A 15 -1.67 -4.07 8.34
CA ARG A 15 -0.27 -4.41 8.53
C ARG A 15 -0.14 -5.92 8.68
N ALA A 16 0.79 -6.52 7.95
CA ALA A 16 1.19 -7.89 8.19
C ALA A 16 1.83 -8.03 9.59
N ASP A 17 1.58 -9.17 10.24
CA ASP A 17 2.16 -9.49 11.53
C ASP A 17 3.40 -10.39 11.36
N GLN A 18 4.42 -10.15 12.18
CA GLN A 18 5.71 -10.83 12.10
C GLN A 18 5.68 -12.27 12.63
N GLN A 19 4.74 -12.57 13.52
CA GLN A 19 4.68 -13.83 14.26
C GLN A 19 3.52 -14.71 13.79
N ASP A 20 2.40 -14.10 13.39
CA ASP A 20 1.18 -14.81 13.02
C ASP A 20 0.53 -14.21 11.77
N PRO A 21 0.64 -14.87 10.59
CA PRO A 21 0.04 -14.35 9.36
C PRO A 21 -1.49 -14.18 9.46
N GLY A 22 -2.15 -14.88 10.38
CA GLY A 22 -3.58 -14.77 10.64
C GLY A 22 -4.01 -13.49 11.36
N LYS A 23 -3.08 -12.60 11.73
CA LYS A 23 -3.39 -11.29 12.33
C LYS A 23 -3.34 -10.13 11.33
N GLY A 24 -2.95 -10.39 10.08
CA GLY A 24 -2.93 -9.41 9.00
C GLY A 24 -3.67 -9.90 7.76
N TRP A 25 -3.87 -9.01 6.79
CA TRP A 25 -4.40 -9.42 5.48
C TRP A 25 -3.50 -10.44 4.74
N THR A 26 -2.20 -10.42 5.07
CA THR A 26 -1.12 -11.33 4.65
C THR A 26 -0.12 -11.50 5.81
N GLY A 27 0.75 -12.51 5.73
CA GLY A 27 1.92 -12.63 6.61
C GLY A 27 3.08 -11.71 6.23
N TRP A 28 3.94 -11.41 7.22
CA TRP A 28 5.15 -10.61 7.04
C TRP A 28 6.15 -11.32 6.15
N ASN A 29 6.47 -10.74 5.01
CA ASN A 29 7.14 -11.46 3.92
C ASN A 29 8.48 -10.81 3.56
N TYR A 30 9.58 -11.46 3.97
CA TYR A 30 10.91 -11.14 3.48
C TYR A 30 11.11 -11.81 2.11
N PHE A 31 11.53 -11.04 1.11
CA PHE A 31 11.55 -11.50 -0.29
C PHE A 31 12.64 -12.52 -0.60
N ASP A 32 13.65 -12.60 0.25
CA ASP A 32 14.72 -13.59 0.22
C ASP A 32 14.34 -14.90 0.91
N TYR A 33 13.16 -14.97 1.54
CA TYR A 33 12.63 -16.23 2.05
C TYR A 33 12.43 -17.24 0.91
N PRO A 34 12.63 -18.54 1.19
CA PRO A 34 12.24 -19.61 0.29
C PRO A 34 10.81 -19.41 -0.22
N GLN A 35 10.57 -19.76 -1.49
CA GLN A 35 9.27 -19.55 -2.12
C GLN A 35 8.13 -20.24 -1.35
N GLU A 36 8.41 -21.40 -0.74
CA GLU A 36 7.46 -22.15 0.09
C GLU A 36 7.02 -21.36 1.33
N ASP A 37 7.94 -20.68 2.00
CA ASP A 37 7.63 -19.83 3.15
C ASP A 37 6.82 -18.60 2.73
N GLN A 38 7.16 -17.99 1.60
CA GLN A 38 6.36 -16.88 1.05
C GLN A 38 4.93 -17.32 0.70
N VAL A 39 4.78 -18.54 0.15
CA VAL A 39 3.45 -19.15 -0.09
C VAL A 39 2.73 -19.38 1.23
N PHE A 40 3.39 -19.92 2.25
CA PHE A 40 2.81 -20.13 3.58
C PHE A 40 2.30 -18.81 4.19
N LEU A 41 3.10 -17.75 4.15
CA LEU A 41 2.75 -16.44 4.68
C LEU A 41 1.56 -15.80 3.96
N ILE A 42 1.49 -15.93 2.63
CA ILE A 42 0.34 -15.46 1.85
C ILE A 42 -0.91 -16.27 2.21
N LYS A 43 -0.78 -17.60 2.27
CA LYS A 43 -1.90 -18.51 2.57
C LYS A 43 -2.45 -18.37 3.99
N GLY A 44 -1.59 -18.01 4.94
CA GLY A 44 -1.96 -17.75 6.33
C GLY A 44 -2.67 -16.41 6.55
N GLY A 45 -2.65 -15.51 5.56
CA GLY A 45 -3.30 -14.20 5.65
C GLY A 45 -4.83 -14.28 5.72
N LEU A 46 -5.43 -13.35 6.46
CA LEU A 46 -6.88 -13.27 6.67
C LEU A 46 -7.70 -13.18 5.37
N LEU A 47 -7.12 -12.57 4.32
CA LEU A 47 -7.83 -12.39 3.05
C LEU A 47 -7.66 -13.57 2.08
N TYR A 48 -6.74 -14.51 2.35
CA TYR A 48 -6.47 -15.61 1.41
C TYR A 48 -7.68 -16.51 1.18
N LYS A 49 -8.51 -16.74 2.21
CA LYS A 49 -9.74 -17.53 2.05
C LYS A 49 -10.74 -16.95 1.03
N TYR A 50 -10.66 -15.64 0.76
CA TYR A 50 -11.48 -14.93 -0.22
C TYR A 50 -10.78 -14.74 -1.58
N CYS A 51 -9.45 -14.71 -1.58
CA CYS A 51 -8.62 -14.63 -2.78
C CYS A 51 -7.62 -15.79 -2.78
N ASN A 52 -8.12 -17.01 -2.96
CA ASN A 52 -7.39 -18.26 -2.74
C ASN A 52 -6.34 -18.60 -3.83
N ASN A 53 -5.79 -17.59 -4.49
CA ASN A 53 -4.81 -17.71 -5.55
C ASN A 53 -3.57 -16.87 -5.22
N VAL A 54 -2.46 -17.52 -4.88
CA VAL A 54 -1.18 -16.83 -4.57
C VAL A 54 -0.74 -15.91 -5.71
N LYS A 55 -1.03 -16.25 -6.98
CA LYS A 55 -0.66 -15.41 -8.13
C LYS A 55 -1.38 -14.06 -8.14
N ALA A 56 -2.51 -13.91 -7.45
CA ALA A 56 -3.27 -12.67 -7.36
C ALA A 56 -2.61 -11.62 -6.43
N TYR A 57 -1.60 -12.01 -5.65
CA TYR A 57 -0.89 -11.12 -4.71
C TYR A 57 0.26 -10.35 -5.38
N ARG A 58 0.54 -10.64 -6.65
CA ARG A 58 1.72 -10.14 -7.35
C ARG A 58 1.44 -9.67 -8.76
N CYS A 59 2.07 -8.55 -9.09
CA CYS A 59 2.18 -8.03 -10.43
C CYS A 59 2.90 -9.02 -11.38
N PRO A 60 2.33 -9.37 -12.55
CA PRO A 60 2.98 -10.33 -13.48
C PRO A 60 4.32 -9.87 -14.05
N VAL A 61 4.57 -8.56 -14.08
CA VAL A 61 5.79 -7.95 -14.63
C VAL A 61 6.82 -7.59 -13.56
N SER A 62 6.56 -7.85 -12.28
CA SER A 62 7.54 -7.56 -11.24
C SER A 62 8.74 -8.50 -11.31
N PRO A 63 9.96 -8.00 -11.06
CA PRO A 63 11.16 -8.83 -10.97
C PRO A 63 11.07 -9.89 -9.88
N LYS A 64 11.71 -11.05 -10.09
CA LYS A 64 11.65 -12.19 -9.15
C LYS A 64 12.12 -11.86 -7.74
N HIS A 65 13.10 -10.95 -7.59
CA HIS A 65 13.63 -10.55 -6.28
C HIS A 65 12.65 -9.75 -5.42
N GLU A 66 11.51 -9.32 -5.96
CA GLU A 66 10.41 -8.71 -5.19
C GLU A 66 9.43 -9.77 -4.63
N GLY A 67 9.84 -11.04 -4.56
CA GLY A 67 9.10 -12.14 -3.93
C GLY A 67 7.70 -12.40 -4.49
N LEU A 68 6.79 -13.00 -3.73
CA LEU A 68 5.47 -13.43 -4.24
C LEU A 68 4.34 -12.44 -3.97
N ARG A 69 4.64 -11.25 -3.43
CA ARG A 69 3.67 -10.21 -3.11
C ARG A 69 4.20 -8.83 -3.48
N THR A 70 3.47 -8.09 -4.32
CA THR A 70 3.80 -6.69 -4.67
C THR A 70 2.68 -5.71 -4.38
N TYR A 71 1.43 -6.18 -4.33
CA TYR A 71 0.31 -5.36 -3.89
C TYR A 71 0.39 -5.15 -2.38
N CYS A 72 0.14 -3.93 -1.94
CA CYS A 72 0.12 -3.53 -0.55
C CYS A 72 -1.23 -2.88 -0.23
N ILE A 73 -1.76 -3.11 0.97
CA ILE A 73 -2.99 -2.48 1.42
C ILE A 73 -2.67 -1.10 2.02
N SER A 74 -3.54 -0.13 1.79
CA SER A 74 -3.36 1.25 2.28
C SER A 74 -3.35 1.32 3.81
N SER A 75 -2.51 2.19 4.34
CA SER A 75 -2.27 2.32 5.78
C SER A 75 -3.45 2.79 6.63
N THR A 76 -4.60 3.13 6.03
CA THR A 76 -5.82 3.59 6.71
C THR A 76 -6.68 2.45 7.26
N TRP A 77 -6.57 1.24 6.72
CA TRP A 77 -7.48 0.13 7.03
C TRP A 77 -7.03 -0.62 8.28
N ASN A 78 -7.81 -0.54 9.36
CA ASN A 78 -7.63 -1.28 10.60
C ASN A 78 -6.16 -1.40 11.06
N ASN A 79 -5.46 -0.27 11.03
CA ASN A 79 -4.03 -0.20 11.31
C ASN A 79 -3.79 0.53 12.63
N GLU A 80 -3.46 -0.22 13.68
CA GLU A 80 -3.17 0.32 15.01
C GLU A 80 -1.97 1.27 15.05
N ARG A 81 -1.10 1.24 14.03
CA ARG A 81 0.07 2.12 13.94
C ARG A 81 -0.15 3.36 13.09
N ALA A 82 -1.37 3.60 12.61
CA ALA A 82 -1.64 4.72 11.71
C ALA A 82 -1.36 6.09 12.36
N ALA A 83 -1.48 6.22 13.69
CA ALA A 83 -1.11 7.43 14.41
C ALA A 83 0.36 7.87 14.16
N ASN A 84 1.27 6.91 13.92
CA ASN A 84 2.66 7.19 13.56
C ASN A 84 2.82 7.86 12.20
N PHE A 85 1.74 7.93 11.40
CA PHE A 85 1.70 8.59 10.10
C PHE A 85 0.96 9.92 10.15
N GLY A 86 0.67 10.42 11.36
CA GLY A 86 0.13 11.76 11.61
C GLY A 86 -1.39 11.87 11.57
N VAL A 87 -2.11 10.75 11.49
CA VAL A 87 -3.59 10.76 11.52
C VAL A 87 -4.16 10.61 12.94
N LYS A 88 -5.41 11.06 13.09
CA LYS A 88 -6.24 10.81 14.28
C LYS A 88 -6.93 9.46 14.17
N GLU A 89 -7.31 8.86 15.31
CA GLU A 89 -8.05 7.58 15.34
C GLU A 89 -9.31 7.61 14.48
N SER A 90 -10.00 8.76 14.44
CA SER A 90 -11.21 8.96 13.62
C SER A 90 -11.01 8.83 12.11
N GLN A 91 -9.77 8.84 11.62
CA GLN A 91 -9.43 8.66 10.20
C GLN A 91 -9.08 7.20 9.87
N ILE A 92 -8.92 6.33 10.87
CA ILE A 92 -8.66 4.91 10.68
C ILE A 92 -9.99 4.22 10.40
N VAL A 93 -10.03 3.46 9.31
CA VAL A 93 -11.22 2.71 8.93
C VAL A 93 -11.19 1.36 9.65
N ARG A 94 -12.11 1.14 10.60
CA ARG A 94 -12.26 -0.14 11.31
C ARG A 94 -13.42 -0.98 10.77
N GLU A 95 -14.42 -0.31 10.21
CA GLU A 95 -15.67 -0.89 9.72
C GLU A 95 -15.91 -0.45 8.28
N LEU A 96 -16.41 -1.36 7.43
CA LEU A 96 -16.63 -1.06 6.03
C LEU A 96 -17.80 -0.07 5.85
N SER A 97 -18.87 -0.21 6.62
CA SER A 97 -20.01 0.72 6.57
C SER A 97 -19.66 2.16 7.01
N ALA A 98 -18.57 2.33 7.78
CA ALA A 98 -18.07 3.64 8.20
C ALA A 98 -17.31 4.40 7.09
N VAL A 99 -17.03 3.75 5.95
CA VAL A 99 -16.27 4.35 4.86
C VAL A 99 -17.06 5.47 4.17
N LYS A 100 -16.62 6.70 4.38
CA LYS A 100 -17.12 7.86 3.63
C LYS A 100 -16.54 7.89 2.22
N ARG A 101 -17.40 8.10 1.22
CA ARG A 101 -17.05 8.18 -0.21
C ARG A 101 -16.22 6.95 -0.67
N PRO A 102 -16.77 5.73 -0.61
CA PRO A 102 -16.02 4.50 -0.85
C PRO A 102 -15.33 4.45 -2.23
N VAL A 103 -15.95 5.07 -3.25
CA VAL A 103 -15.39 5.24 -4.60
C VAL A 103 -14.09 6.05 -4.65
N GLU A 104 -13.75 6.81 -3.60
CA GLU A 104 -12.54 7.63 -3.51
C GLU A 104 -11.50 7.03 -2.56
N ARG A 105 -11.85 6.02 -1.76
CA ARG A 105 -10.98 5.47 -0.72
C ARG A 105 -10.23 4.26 -1.23
N ASN A 106 -8.91 4.38 -1.36
CA ASN A 106 -8.09 3.29 -1.89
C ASN A 106 -7.99 2.12 -0.90
N VAL A 107 -7.87 0.90 -1.41
CA VAL A 107 -7.69 -0.33 -0.60
C VAL A 107 -6.32 -0.93 -0.89
N PHE A 108 -6.08 -1.42 -2.11
CA PHE A 108 -4.78 -1.96 -2.53
C PHE A 108 -4.13 -1.09 -3.60
N VAL A 109 -2.80 -0.98 -3.50
CA VAL A 109 -1.92 -0.28 -4.45
C VAL A 109 -0.77 -1.21 -4.82
N ASP A 110 -0.39 -1.24 -6.10
CA ASP A 110 0.84 -1.91 -6.52
C ASP A 110 2.06 -1.09 -6.10
N ASN A 111 2.97 -1.71 -5.36
CA ASN A 111 4.23 -1.13 -4.88
C ASN A 111 5.41 -1.63 -5.74
N VAL A 112 6.56 -0.97 -5.63
CA VAL A 112 7.82 -1.46 -6.20
C VAL A 112 8.88 -1.62 -5.13
N GLY A 113 9.75 -2.60 -5.32
CA GLY A 113 10.82 -2.93 -4.42
C GLY A 113 10.36 -3.68 -3.17
N VAL A 114 11.21 -3.61 -2.15
CA VAL A 114 11.18 -4.41 -0.93
C VAL A 114 10.29 -3.73 0.13
N ASP A 115 9.16 -4.34 0.45
CA ASP A 115 8.19 -3.98 1.50
C ASP A 115 7.75 -5.23 2.30
N PHE A 116 8.17 -5.35 3.57
CA PHE A 116 7.93 -6.59 4.32
C PHE A 116 6.55 -6.66 4.99
N ASP A 117 5.98 -5.50 5.34
CA ASP A 117 4.78 -5.39 6.17
C ASP A 117 3.47 -5.29 5.38
N GLY A 118 3.58 -5.19 4.06
CA GLY A 118 2.47 -5.15 3.12
C GLY A 118 1.58 -3.94 3.20
N LEU A 119 2.17 -2.83 3.62
CA LEU A 119 1.49 -1.60 3.90
C LEU A 119 1.89 -0.50 2.91
N TYR A 120 0.95 -0.04 2.09
CA TYR A 120 1.16 1.15 1.27
C TYR A 120 0.89 2.40 2.10
N THR A 121 1.94 3.11 2.48
CA THR A 121 1.88 4.23 3.43
C THR A 121 2.29 5.55 2.76
N VAL A 122 1.49 6.57 3.03
CA VAL A 122 1.83 7.99 2.82
C VAL A 122 1.60 8.74 4.13
N LEU A 123 2.44 9.72 4.44
CA LEU A 123 2.32 10.51 5.65
C LEU A 123 1.17 11.51 5.50
N TYR A 124 0.34 11.74 6.52
CA TYR A 124 -0.85 12.59 6.38
C TYR A 124 -0.53 14.09 6.37
N GLY A 125 0.21 14.56 7.37
CA GLY A 125 0.55 15.97 7.56
C GLY A 125 1.90 16.39 6.97
N ILE A 126 2.63 15.46 6.36
CA ILE A 126 3.95 15.72 5.79
C ILE A 126 3.83 15.56 4.27
N PRO A 127 4.11 16.61 3.48
CA PRO A 127 4.02 16.57 2.02
C PRO A 127 5.24 15.86 1.42
N GLU A 128 5.49 14.62 1.85
CA GLU A 128 6.56 13.75 1.37
C GLU A 128 6.02 12.34 1.14
N TRP A 129 6.55 11.67 0.11
CA TRP A 129 6.31 10.25 -0.11
C TRP A 129 7.03 9.39 0.94
N ARG A 130 6.48 8.22 1.23
CA ARG A 130 7.13 7.18 2.04
C ARG A 130 7.38 5.93 1.21
N ASN A 131 6.32 5.22 0.81
CA ASN A 131 6.46 4.12 -0.14
C ASN A 131 6.76 4.67 -1.54
N ILE A 132 7.43 3.84 -2.35
CA ILE A 132 7.77 4.19 -3.74
C ILE A 132 6.53 3.96 -4.62
N PRO A 133 5.96 4.99 -5.27
CA PRO A 133 4.87 4.80 -6.21
C PRO A 133 5.35 3.97 -7.41
N ASN A 134 4.57 2.96 -7.78
CA ASN A 134 4.91 2.12 -8.91
C ASN A 134 4.84 2.91 -10.22
N TRP A 135 5.90 2.85 -11.02
CA TRP A 135 6.03 3.52 -12.32
C TRP A 135 6.08 2.54 -13.50
N ARG A 136 6.14 1.23 -13.25
CA ARG A 136 6.37 0.20 -14.28
C ARG A 136 5.20 0.06 -15.25
N HIS A 137 4.00 0.41 -14.80
CA HIS A 137 2.80 0.36 -15.64
C HIS A 137 2.66 1.63 -16.46
N ASN A 138 3.61 1.85 -17.38
CA ASN A 138 3.66 3.05 -18.22
C ASN A 138 3.60 4.33 -17.37
N ASN A 139 4.53 4.52 -16.42
CA ASN A 139 4.56 5.68 -15.51
C ASN A 139 3.25 5.86 -14.73
N GLY A 140 2.70 4.77 -14.21
CA GLY A 140 1.47 4.75 -13.43
C GLY A 140 1.33 3.48 -12.60
N THR A 141 0.24 3.39 -11.85
CA THR A 141 -0.11 2.23 -11.01
C THR A 141 -1.59 1.89 -11.12
N THR A 142 -1.95 0.69 -10.67
CA THR A 142 -3.36 0.31 -10.47
C THR A 142 -3.71 0.44 -9.01
N VAL A 143 -4.86 1.05 -8.73
CA VAL A 143 -5.41 1.28 -7.39
C VAL A 143 -6.80 0.67 -7.32
N SER A 144 -7.10 -0.09 -6.27
CA SER A 144 -8.45 -0.55 -5.95
C SER A 144 -9.11 0.32 -4.90
N PHE A 145 -10.44 0.32 -4.84
CA PHE A 145 -11.24 1.19 -3.98
C PHE A 145 -12.25 0.42 -3.15
N ALA A 146 -12.78 1.09 -2.12
CA ALA A 146 -13.64 0.48 -1.11
C ALA A 146 -15.02 0.04 -1.62
N ASP A 147 -15.47 0.54 -2.77
CA ASP A 147 -16.67 0.06 -3.47
C ASP A 147 -16.39 -1.18 -4.36
N GLY A 148 -15.13 -1.62 -4.45
CA GLY A 148 -14.73 -2.82 -5.18
C GLY A 148 -14.22 -2.59 -6.60
N HIS A 149 -14.25 -1.36 -7.12
CA HIS A 149 -13.66 -1.08 -8.43
C HIS A 149 -12.13 -0.94 -8.35
N ALA A 150 -11.49 -0.98 -9.52
CA ALA A 150 -10.08 -0.64 -9.67
C ALA A 150 -9.90 0.34 -10.83
N LYS A 151 -8.89 1.21 -10.71
CA LYS A 151 -8.57 2.24 -11.70
C LYS A 151 -7.08 2.32 -11.93
N TYR A 152 -6.70 2.51 -13.19
CA TYR A 152 -5.34 2.90 -13.55
C TYR A 152 -5.12 4.40 -13.31
N TRP A 153 -4.04 4.71 -12.60
CA TRP A 153 -3.59 6.05 -12.30
C TRP A 153 -2.27 6.32 -13.02
N LYS A 154 -2.33 7.11 -14.10
CA LYS A 154 -1.15 7.73 -14.69
C LYS A 154 -0.64 8.81 -13.73
N TRP A 155 0.67 8.81 -13.47
CA TRP A 155 1.32 9.88 -12.73
C TRP A 155 1.43 11.13 -13.59
N LYS A 156 1.12 12.28 -13.00
CA LYS A 156 1.09 13.58 -13.65
C LYS A 156 2.43 14.30 -13.55
N ASN A 157 3.20 14.03 -12.49
CA ASN A 157 4.48 14.67 -12.27
C ASN A 157 5.63 13.71 -12.61
N PRO A 158 6.22 13.77 -13.82
CA PRO A 158 7.33 12.90 -14.18
C PRO A 158 8.55 13.15 -13.28
N ASP A 159 8.86 14.40 -12.97
CA ASP A 159 10.10 14.75 -12.28
C ASP A 159 10.08 14.40 -10.80
N LEU A 160 8.98 14.70 -10.09
CA LEU A 160 8.85 14.49 -8.63
C LEU A 160 8.22 13.15 -8.25
N THR A 161 7.51 12.48 -9.16
CA THR A 161 6.91 11.16 -8.90
C THR A 161 7.70 10.06 -9.61
N VAL A 162 7.78 10.10 -10.94
CA VAL A 162 8.30 8.97 -11.74
C VAL A 162 9.82 8.84 -11.62
N GLU A 163 10.56 9.91 -11.88
CA GLU A 163 12.02 9.88 -11.92
C GLU A 163 12.61 9.69 -10.51
N VAL A 164 12.02 10.32 -9.49
CA VAL A 164 12.40 10.04 -8.10
C VAL A 164 12.10 8.59 -7.74
N ALA A 165 10.99 8.00 -8.21
CA ALA A 165 10.64 6.62 -7.86
C ALA A 165 11.62 5.62 -8.47
N LYS A 166 12.04 5.84 -9.71
CA LYS A 166 13.11 5.07 -10.37
C LYS A 166 14.42 5.17 -9.60
N LYS A 167 14.86 6.40 -9.25
CA LYS A 167 16.09 6.63 -8.47
C LYS A 167 16.03 5.97 -7.09
N SER A 168 14.88 6.11 -6.40
CA SER A 168 14.64 5.52 -5.09
C SER A 168 14.71 3.99 -5.14
N TYR A 169 14.12 3.39 -6.17
CA TYR A 169 14.18 1.95 -6.38
C TYR A 169 15.62 1.47 -6.63
N VAL A 170 16.38 2.16 -7.49
CA VAL A 170 17.80 1.82 -7.74
C VAL A 170 18.62 1.94 -6.45
N TYR A 171 18.43 3.01 -5.69
CA TYR A 171 19.12 3.23 -4.41
C TYR A 171 18.81 2.11 -3.40
N ALA A 172 17.54 1.71 -3.27
CA ALA A 172 17.15 0.61 -2.39
C ALA A 172 17.82 -0.71 -2.78
N MET A 173 17.94 -1.00 -4.08
CA MET A 173 18.63 -2.20 -4.58
C MET A 173 20.14 -2.16 -4.32
N GLN A 174 20.79 -0.99 -4.43
CA GLN A 174 22.23 -0.84 -4.17
C GLN A 174 22.57 -0.97 -2.68
N THR A 175 21.65 -0.59 -1.80
CA THR A 175 21.84 -0.60 -0.34
C THR A 175 21.26 -1.84 0.34
N ASN A 176 20.60 -2.72 -0.43
CA ASN A 176 19.85 -3.86 0.09
C ASN A 176 18.84 -3.46 1.20
N GLY A 177 18.25 -2.26 1.05
CA GLY A 177 17.35 -1.65 2.03
C GLY A 177 15.88 -1.86 1.71
N ILE A 178 15.02 -1.57 2.71
CA ILE A 178 13.58 -1.41 2.49
C ILE A 178 13.36 -0.29 1.49
N SER A 179 12.46 -0.53 0.52
CA SER A 179 12.15 0.43 -0.52
C SER A 179 11.36 1.60 0.04
N SER A 180 12.04 2.73 0.15
CA SER A 180 11.49 4.02 0.58
C SER A 180 11.78 5.06 -0.48
N MET A 181 10.87 6.01 -0.61
CA MET A 181 11.07 7.16 -1.47
C MET A 181 12.21 8.03 -0.96
N LEU A 182 13.07 8.51 -1.86
CA LEU A 182 14.07 9.52 -1.56
C LEU A 182 13.38 10.85 -1.21
N ASN A 183 13.85 11.48 -0.15
CA ASN A 183 13.36 12.79 0.26
C ASN A 183 13.73 13.85 -0.81
N GLN A 184 12.75 14.66 -1.23
CA GLN A 184 12.92 15.76 -2.19
C GLN A 184 12.50 17.12 -1.61
N GLY A 185 12.40 17.21 -0.28
CA GLY A 185 11.82 18.33 0.42
C GLY A 185 10.31 18.42 0.26
N ASP A 186 9.79 19.63 0.38
CA ASP A 186 8.37 19.95 0.32
C ASP A 186 7.75 19.60 -1.05
N GLN A 187 6.89 18.58 -1.09
CA GLN A 187 6.09 18.21 -2.25
C GLN A 187 4.62 18.64 -2.13
N SER A 188 4.32 19.71 -1.41
CA SER A 188 2.94 20.19 -1.23
C SER A 188 2.26 20.60 -2.54
N GLY A 189 3.01 20.81 -3.63
CA GLY A 189 2.49 21.01 -4.99
C GLY A 189 2.47 19.75 -5.87
N ASN A 190 2.83 18.56 -5.36
CA ASN A 190 2.78 17.32 -6.14
C ASN A 190 1.37 16.71 -6.11
N GLU A 191 0.59 16.94 -7.17
CA GLU A 191 -0.77 16.42 -7.31
C GLU A 191 -0.88 14.90 -7.20
N ASP A 192 0.15 14.14 -7.59
CA ASP A 192 0.14 12.68 -7.47
C ASP A 192 0.17 12.25 -6.00
N LEU A 193 1.03 12.88 -5.19
CA LEU A 193 1.14 12.63 -3.75
C LEU A 193 -0.16 13.03 -3.06
N GLN A 194 -0.66 14.23 -3.36
CA GLN A 194 -1.90 14.72 -2.77
C GLN A 194 -3.09 13.80 -3.11
N ARG A 195 -3.17 13.30 -4.35
CA ARG A 195 -4.22 12.37 -4.78
C ARG A 195 -4.17 11.07 -3.98
N VAL A 196 -2.98 10.50 -3.78
CA VAL A 196 -2.80 9.29 -2.96
C VAL A 196 -3.15 9.57 -1.51
N GLN A 197 -2.71 10.69 -0.92
CA GLN A 197 -3.03 11.05 0.47
C GLN A 197 -4.53 11.23 0.70
N ARG A 198 -5.24 11.90 -0.22
CA ARG A 198 -6.71 12.02 -0.13
C ARG A 198 -7.39 10.65 -0.20
N ALA A 199 -6.94 9.77 -1.09
CA ALA A 199 -7.51 8.43 -1.20
C ALA A 199 -7.24 7.56 0.03
N THR A 200 -6.04 7.67 0.61
CA THR A 200 -5.66 6.94 1.83
C THR A 200 -6.37 7.51 3.05
N TRP A 201 -6.29 8.82 3.30
CA TRP A 201 -6.71 9.43 4.57
C TRP A 201 -8.06 10.13 4.53
N GLY A 202 -8.66 10.27 3.35
CA GLY A 202 -9.94 10.97 3.12
C GLY A 202 -9.78 12.48 2.85
N GLU A 203 -8.67 13.08 3.28
CA GLU A 203 -8.34 14.51 3.13
C GLU A 203 -6.81 14.74 3.22
N LEU A 204 -6.36 15.98 3.06
CA LEU A 204 -4.95 16.37 3.25
C LEU A 204 -4.71 16.94 4.65
N GLY A 205 -3.55 16.64 5.23
CA GLY A 205 -3.10 17.21 6.50
C GLY A 205 -2.33 18.52 6.39
N TYR A 206 -2.29 19.13 5.20
CA TYR A 206 -1.57 20.36 4.90
C TYR A 206 -2.26 21.14 3.77
N ILE A 207 -1.86 22.40 3.57
CA ILE A 207 -2.37 23.25 2.48
C ILE A 207 -1.57 22.94 1.20
N PRO A 208 -2.22 22.46 0.13
CA PRO A 208 -1.53 22.20 -1.14
C PRO A 208 -1.09 23.50 -1.82
N LYS A 209 0.02 23.46 -2.56
CA LYS A 209 0.55 24.57 -3.38
C LYS A 209 0.21 24.39 -4.85
#